data_AF-A0A954G1E2-F1
#
_entry.id   AF-A0A954G1E2-F1
#
_cell.length_a   1.000
_cell.length_b   1.000
_cell.length_c   1.000
_cell.angle_alpha   90.00
_cell.angle_beta   90.00
_cell.angle_gamma   90.00
#
_symmetry.space_group_name_H-M   'P 1'
#
loop_
_entity.id
_entity.type
_entity.pdbx_description
1 polymer ?
#
loop_
_entity_poly.entity_id
_entity_poly.type
_entity_poly.pdbx_seq_one_letter_code
_entity_poly.pdbx_strand_id
1 'polypeptide(L)'
;SGSEICERKKQKESRVPVLILTAIDSPESRQLATRVGADGYLLKPCDPDELLELIKEISNDLWEQEHLPAAKVNSEERIHFFCPCGKKLRVRSKHRGRTMTCPACNEALIVPLHD
;
A
#
# COMPACT_ATOMS: atom_id res chain seq x y z
N SER A 1 10.57 15.82 22.47
CA SER A 1 11.45 14.64 22.32
C SER A 1 11.17 13.94 20.99
N GLY A 2 11.98 12.95 20.57
CA GLY A 2 11.75 12.22 19.32
C GLY A 2 10.39 11.51 19.28
N SER A 3 9.93 10.96 20.40
CA SER A 3 8.62 10.29 20.51
C SER A 3 7.44 11.24 20.34
N GLU A 4 7.51 12.46 20.89
CA GLU A 4 6.47 13.49 20.71
C GLU A 4 6.33 13.93 19.24
N ILE A 5 7.46 14.01 18.52
CA ILE A 5 7.45 14.33 17.08
C ILE A 5 6.79 13.18 16.30
N CYS A 6 7.13 11.93 16.62
CA CYS A 6 6.49 10.76 16.04
C CYS A 6 4.98 10.79 16.27
N GLU A 7 4.53 10.96 17.51
CA GLU A 7 3.12 11.02 17.87
C GLU A 7 2.38 12.11 17.07
N ARG A 8 2.91 13.34 17.07
CA ARG A 8 2.32 14.47 16.35
C ARG A 8 2.27 14.22 14.85
N LYS A 9 3.29 13.58 14.28
CA LYS A 9 3.34 13.26 12.85
C LYS A 9 2.30 12.19 12.52
N LYS A 10 2.24 11.09 13.28
CA LYS A 10 1.29 10.00 13.04
C LYS A 10 -0.17 10.43 13.28
N GLN A 11 -0.44 11.39 14.16
CA GLN A 11 -1.78 11.97 14.32
C GLN A 11 -2.25 12.80 13.12
N LYS A 12 -1.34 13.47 12.41
CA LYS A 12 -1.67 14.33 11.26
C LYS A 12 -1.54 13.63 9.92
N GLU A 13 -0.54 12.78 9.81
CA GLU A 13 -0.08 12.11 8.60
C GLU A 13 0.34 10.69 8.97
N SER A 14 -0.63 9.87 9.38
CA SER A 14 -0.42 8.46 9.78
C SER A 14 0.27 7.62 8.70
N ARG A 15 0.24 8.08 7.44
CA ARG A 15 0.77 7.44 6.24
C ARG A 15 2.28 7.62 6.04
N VAL A 16 2.91 8.54 6.77
CA VAL A 16 4.35 8.73 6.67
C VAL A 16 5.03 7.66 7.54
N PRO A 17 5.88 6.79 6.96
CA PRO A 17 6.63 5.81 7.75
C PRO A 17 7.58 6.50 8.72
N VAL A 18 7.60 6.04 9.98
CA VAL A 18 8.50 6.56 11.01
C VAL A 18 9.28 5.41 11.65
N LEU A 19 10.61 5.45 11.46
CA LEU A 19 11.57 4.58 12.13
C LEU A 19 12.24 5.35 13.29
N ILE A 20 12.22 4.78 14.49
CA ILE A 20 13.01 5.28 15.62
C ILE A 20 14.36 4.58 15.66
N LEU A 21 15.44 5.35 15.47
CA LEU A 21 16.81 4.86 15.55
C LEU A 21 17.49 5.39 16.83
N THR A 22 17.83 4.52 17.78
CA THR A 22 18.20 4.93 19.16
C THR A 22 19.28 4.07 19.78
N ALA A 23 20.06 4.62 20.72
CA ALA A 23 21.02 3.83 21.51
C ALA A 23 20.39 3.23 22.80
N ILE A 24 19.11 3.53 23.05
CA ILE A 24 18.41 3.11 24.26
C ILE A 24 17.80 1.73 23.99
N ASP A 25 18.27 0.70 24.69
CA ASP A 25 17.68 -0.63 24.63
C ASP A 25 16.92 -0.92 25.93
N SER A 26 15.66 -0.50 25.98
CA SER A 26 14.78 -0.77 27.11
C SER A 26 13.38 -1.18 26.65
N PRO A 27 12.72 -2.12 27.34
CA PRO A 27 11.34 -2.50 27.05
C PRO A 27 10.39 -1.32 27.07
N GLU A 28 10.56 -0.39 28.00
CA GLU A 28 9.71 0.80 28.16
C GLU A 28 9.85 1.73 26.94
N SER A 29 11.06 1.86 26.42
CA SER A 29 11.36 2.70 25.24
C SER A 29 10.77 2.11 23.97
N ARG A 30 10.83 0.78 23.81
CA ARG A 30 10.15 0.06 22.71
C ARG A 30 8.63 0.17 22.83
N GLN A 31 8.07 -0.04 24.02
CA GLN A 31 6.64 0.12 24.26
C GLN A 31 6.18 1.56 23.98
N LEU A 32 6.95 2.56 24.39
CA LEU A 32 6.65 3.96 24.09
C LEU A 32 6.63 4.21 22.58
N ALA A 33 7.65 3.73 21.84
CA ALA A 33 7.72 3.84 20.38
C ALA A 33 6.48 3.25 19.70
N THR A 34 6.06 2.04 20.09
CA THR A 34 4.85 1.42 19.58
C THR A 34 3.61 2.24 19.93
N ARG A 35 3.48 2.73 21.17
CA ARG A 35 2.33 3.54 21.60
C ARG A 35 2.17 4.84 20.81
N VAL A 36 3.28 5.49 20.46
CA VAL A 36 3.25 6.73 19.65
C VAL A 36 3.10 6.49 18.15
N GLY A 37 2.95 5.22 17.74
CA GLY A 37 2.72 4.83 16.35
C GLY A 37 3.96 4.77 15.48
N ALA A 38 5.15 4.56 16.06
CA ALA A 38 6.33 4.29 15.24
C ALA A 38 6.15 2.97 14.48
N ASP A 39 6.53 2.95 13.20
CA ASP A 39 6.41 1.79 12.32
C ASP A 39 7.64 0.88 12.43
N GLY A 40 8.78 1.43 12.86
CA GLY A 40 9.99 0.66 13.12
C GLY A 40 10.76 1.18 14.33
N TYR A 41 11.60 0.30 14.89
CA TYR A 41 12.51 0.63 15.99
C TYR A 41 13.83 -0.13 15.83
N LEU A 42 14.95 0.60 15.76
CA LEU A 42 16.27 0.02 15.54
C LEU A 42 17.30 0.61 16.52
N LEU A 43 18.22 -0.23 16.98
CA LEU A 43 19.26 0.19 17.92
C LEU A 43 20.50 0.74 17.22
N LYS A 44 21.25 1.60 17.89
CA LYS A 44 22.57 2.05 17.47
C LYS A 44 23.66 1.40 18.32
N PRO A 45 24.82 1.07 17.72
CA PRO A 45 25.06 1.03 16.27
C PRO A 45 24.26 -0.10 15.61
N CYS A 46 23.80 0.12 14.37
CA CYS A 46 23.18 -0.91 13.54
C CYS A 46 24.04 -1.20 12.32
N ASP A 47 23.81 -2.35 11.73
CA ASP A 47 24.32 -2.64 10.41
C ASP A 47 23.59 -1.74 9.37
N PRO A 48 24.30 -1.14 8.39
CA PRO A 48 23.66 -0.35 7.34
C PRO A 48 22.65 -1.14 6.51
N ASP A 49 22.88 -2.42 6.25
CA ASP A 49 21.97 -3.27 5.48
C ASP A 49 20.70 -3.56 6.28
N GLU A 50 20.82 -3.83 7.59
CA GLU A 50 19.67 -3.98 8.51
C GLU A 50 18.80 -2.72 8.53
N LEU A 51 19.43 -1.54 8.58
CA LEU A 51 18.71 -0.26 8.50
C LEU A 51 17.98 -0.11 7.16
N LEU A 52 18.64 -0.44 6.05
CA LEU A 52 18.04 -0.33 4.72
C LEU A 52 16.91 -1.31 4.50
N GLU A 53 17.03 -2.53 5.01
CA GLU A 53 15.97 -3.55 4.98
C GLU A 53 14.74 -3.07 5.76
N LEU A 54 14.93 -2.59 6.98
CA LEU A 54 13.82 -2.11 7.81
C LEU A 54 13.15 -0.87 7.20
N ILE A 55 13.91 0.05 6.60
CA ILE A 55 13.33 1.20 5.87
C ILE A 55 12.44 0.73 4.72
N LYS A 56 12.88 -0.26 3.94
CA LYS A 56 12.09 -0.81 2.83
C LYS A 56 10.83 -1.49 3.33
N GLU A 57 10.95 -2.31 4.37
CA GLU A 57 9.84 -3.04 5.00
C GLU A 57 8.72 -2.07 5.41
N ILE A 58 9.00 -1.11 6.30
CA ILE A 58 7.97 -0.21 6.81
C ILE A 58 7.40 0.72 5.74
N SER A 59 8.19 1.05 4.71
CA SER A 59 7.72 1.89 3.60
C SER A 59 6.78 1.11 2.69
N ASN A 60 7.09 -0.16 2.41
CA ASN A 60 6.26 -1.02 1.58
C ASN A 60 4.96 -1.36 2.31
N ASP A 61 5.00 -1.73 3.59
CA ASP A 61 3.81 -2.08 4.37
C ASP A 61 2.77 -0.96 4.37
N LEU A 62 3.22 0.29 4.56
CA LEU A 62 2.33 1.46 4.52
C LEU A 62 1.88 1.80 3.10
N TRP A 63 2.75 1.65 2.10
CA TRP A 63 2.36 1.86 0.71
C TRP A 63 1.28 0.87 0.28
N GLU A 64 1.42 -0.40 0.67
CA GLU A 64 0.47 -1.47 0.38
C GLU A 64 -0.89 -1.21 1.03
N GLN A 65 -0.92 -0.79 2.29
CA GLN A 65 -2.18 -0.44 2.98
C GLN A 65 -2.95 0.69 2.29
N GLU A 66 -2.24 1.60 1.60
CA GLU A 66 -2.82 2.74 0.91
C GLU A 66 -3.19 2.47 -0.56
N HIS A 67 -2.40 1.65 -1.26
CA HIS A 67 -2.48 1.50 -2.71
C HIS A 67 -2.95 0.12 -3.18
N LEU A 68 -2.89 -0.90 -2.31
CA LEU A 68 -3.62 -2.13 -2.57
C LEU A 68 -5.03 -1.90 -2.04
N PRO A 69 -6.08 -1.99 -2.88
CA PRO A 69 -7.43 -2.01 -2.38
C PRO A 69 -7.53 -3.21 -1.44
N ALA A 70 -7.59 -2.92 -0.13
CA ALA A 70 -7.77 -3.88 0.95
C ALA A 70 -8.66 -4.99 0.42
N ALA A 71 -8.13 -6.21 0.31
CA ALA A 71 -8.70 -7.40 -0.34
C ALA A 71 -10.24 -7.50 -0.25
N LYS A 72 -10.89 -6.68 -1.06
CA LYS A 72 -12.30 -6.56 -1.37
C LYS A 72 -12.36 -6.10 -2.82
N VAL A 73 -11.66 -6.83 -3.69
CA VAL A 73 -12.22 -7.03 -5.02
C VAL A 73 -13.53 -7.74 -4.76
N ASN A 74 -14.62 -6.97 -4.71
CA ASN A 74 -15.93 -7.56 -4.82
C ASN A 74 -15.96 -8.25 -6.18
N SER A 75 -15.71 -9.55 -6.21
CA SER A 75 -15.59 -10.36 -7.43
C SER A 75 -16.87 -10.35 -8.29
N GLU A 76 -17.93 -9.72 -7.79
CA GLU A 76 -19.22 -9.48 -8.45
C GLU A 76 -19.37 -8.09 -9.06
N GLU A 77 -18.55 -7.11 -8.67
CA GLU A 77 -18.62 -5.75 -9.22
C GLU A 77 -18.37 -5.78 -10.73
N ARG A 78 -19.18 -5.00 -11.47
CA ARG A 78 -19.18 -4.97 -12.93
C ARG A 78 -18.72 -3.62 -13.43
N ILE A 79 -17.69 -3.65 -14.27
CA ILE A 79 -17.09 -2.46 -14.88
C ILE A 79 -17.63 -2.30 -16.30
N HIS A 80 -17.77 -1.05 -16.73
CA HIS A 80 -18.28 -0.70 -18.04
C HIS A 80 -17.19 0.05 -18.80
N PHE A 81 -16.95 -0.35 -20.04
CA PHE A 81 -15.97 0.30 -20.91
C PHE A 81 -16.40 0.17 -22.36
N PHE A 82 -15.73 0.87 -23.26
CA PHE A 82 -16.04 0.83 -24.68
C PHE A 82 -14.96 0.07 -25.45
N CYS A 83 -15.39 -0.80 -26.35
CA CYS A 83 -14.53 -1.30 -27.41
C CYS A 83 -14.27 -0.16 -28.41
N PRO A 84 -13.10 -0.12 -29.08
CA PRO A 84 -12.82 0.83 -30.15
C PRO A 84 -13.88 0.90 -31.27
N CYS A 85 -14.64 -0.19 -31.50
CA CYS A 85 -15.76 -0.19 -32.44
C CYS A 85 -17.02 0.56 -31.93
N GLY A 86 -16.97 1.14 -30.73
CA GLY A 86 -18.08 1.84 -30.08
C GLY A 86 -18.99 0.97 -29.21
N LYS A 87 -18.76 -0.36 -29.13
CA LYS A 87 -19.59 -1.25 -28.30
C LYS A 87 -19.32 -1.04 -26.82
N LYS A 88 -20.35 -0.75 -26.04
CA LYS A 88 -20.29 -0.76 -24.57
C LYS A 88 -20.22 -2.21 -24.07
N LEU A 89 -19.15 -2.54 -23.34
CA LEU A 89 -18.89 -3.83 -22.73
C LEU A 89 -19.08 -3.76 -21.22
N ARG A 90 -19.46 -4.90 -20.63
CA ARG A 90 -19.66 -5.04 -19.19
C ARG A 90 -19.07 -6.36 -18.72
N VAL A 91 -18.05 -6.30 -17.89
CA VAL A 91 -17.37 -7.50 -17.34
C VAL A 91 -17.20 -7.37 -15.84
N ARG A 92 -16.97 -8.50 -15.17
CA ARG A 92 -16.64 -8.48 -13.73
C ARG A 92 -15.26 -7.89 -13.52
N SER A 93 -15.06 -7.14 -12.42
CA SER A 93 -13.79 -6.52 -12.04
C SER A 93 -12.62 -7.51 -11.96
N LYS A 94 -12.89 -8.81 -11.70
CA LYS A 94 -11.86 -9.87 -11.73
C LYS A 94 -11.18 -10.07 -13.09
N HIS A 95 -11.73 -9.52 -14.17
CA HIS A 95 -11.19 -9.64 -15.52
C HIS A 95 -10.34 -8.43 -15.93
N ARG A 96 -10.14 -7.43 -15.07
CA ARG A 96 -9.23 -6.30 -15.33
C ARG A 96 -7.84 -6.80 -15.74
N GLY A 97 -7.25 -6.17 -16.75
CA GLY A 97 -5.95 -6.55 -17.32
C GLY A 97 -5.95 -7.81 -18.20
N ARG A 98 -7.07 -8.55 -18.28
CA ARG A 98 -7.18 -9.70 -19.20
C ARG A 98 -7.58 -9.25 -20.60
N THR A 99 -7.14 -10.01 -21.59
CA THR A 99 -7.60 -9.87 -22.98
C THR A 99 -8.91 -10.62 -23.16
N MET A 100 -9.84 -10.01 -23.88
CA MET A 100 -11.12 -10.62 -24.29
C MET A 100 -11.45 -10.23 -25.72
N THR A 101 -12.46 -10.87 -26.32
CA THR A 101 -12.96 -10.50 -27.65
C THR A 101 -14.24 -9.68 -27.54
N CYS A 102 -14.35 -8.63 -28.37
CA CYS A 102 -15.58 -7.85 -28.46
C CYS A 102 -16.65 -8.67 -29.19
N PRO A 103 -17.85 -8.89 -28.63
CA PRO A 103 -18.93 -9.63 -29.29
C PRO A 103 -19.54 -8.89 -30.49
N ALA A 104 -19.16 -7.63 -30.75
CA ALA A 104 -19.69 -6.85 -31.86
C ALA A 104 -18.76 -6.83 -33.09
N CYS A 105 -17.45 -6.61 -32.90
CA CYS A 105 -16.48 -6.56 -34.00
C CYS A 105 -15.51 -7.74 -34.03
N ASN A 106 -15.58 -8.65 -33.06
CA ASN A 106 -14.70 -9.81 -32.88
C ASN A 106 -13.21 -9.48 -32.64
N GLU A 107 -12.87 -8.21 -32.44
CA GLU A 107 -11.51 -7.76 -32.16
C GLU A 107 -11.08 -8.06 -30.72
N ALA A 108 -9.81 -8.40 -30.52
CA ALA A 108 -9.23 -8.59 -29.20
C ALA A 108 -8.97 -7.24 -28.52
N LEU A 109 -9.36 -7.13 -27.24
CA LEU A 109 -9.12 -5.94 -26.44
C LEU A 109 -8.86 -6.26 -24.97
N ILE A 110 -8.19 -5.35 -24.29
CA ILE A 110 -7.81 -5.47 -22.89
C ILE A 110 -8.87 -4.80 -22.02
N VAL A 111 -9.26 -5.46 -20.95
CA VAL A 111 -10.14 -4.88 -19.93
C VAL A 111 -9.37 -3.82 -19.12
N PRO A 112 -9.84 -2.56 -19.03
CA PRO A 112 -9.14 -1.47 -18.34
C PRO A 112 -8.84 -1.75 -16.86
N LEU A 113 -7.65 -1.34 -16.39
CA LEU A 113 -7.24 -1.50 -15.00
C LEU A 113 -7.90 -0.49 -14.04
N HIS A 114 -8.30 0.67 -14.55
CA HIS A 114 -8.95 1.76 -13.81
C HIS A 114 -10.22 2.20 -14.55
N ASP A 115 -11.07 2.98 -13.88
CA ASP A 115 -12.30 3.54 -14.46
C ASP A 115 -12.04 4.82 -15.28
#